data_AF-A0A9N7RK16-F1
#
_entry.id   AF-A0A9N7RK16-F1
#
_cell.length_a   1.000
_cell.length_b   1.000
_cell.length_c   1.000
_cell.angle_alpha   90.00
_cell.angle_beta   90.00
_cell.angle_gamma   90.00
#
_symmetry.space_group_name_H-M   'P 1'
#
loop_
_entity.id
_entity.type
_entity.pdbx_description
1 polymer ?
#
loop_
_entity_poly.entity_id
_entity_poly.type
_entity_poly.pdbx_seq_one_letter_code
_entity_poly.pdbx_strand_id
1 'polypeptide(L)'
;MSSKTKKETVADNGGDTGEDSVLATMVSNGEGLGPMVRLAFETGRPESLLYQLEGLVKKNEVEIEELCKLHYEEFIIAVDELRGMLVDAEELKSELSSDNFRLQQVGSSLLSKLEELLESYSIKNNITEAIKMSKNCVQILDLCVKCNGHVSEGRFYPALKAVDLIEKNYLQNNIPVRALKILIEKQIPVLKSHIKKKVCSEVNEWLVHIRSDAKDIDQTAIGYASAARQREEDMLARQRKAEEQSCLGLEDLSYMLDVEEIDESSILKFDLTPLYRAYHIHDCLGIPDEFHDYYYNKRFLQLKSDLQISSTQPFLESHQTFLAHMAGYFIVEDPVLRTAGGLLSPTELETMWETAVAKVTAVLEEQFSKTDSASHLLLVKDYVMFFGSTLRQYGYGGTNSRNLKQRPGQIPRAPLVRLSAADNRYSC
;
A
#
# COMPACT_ATOMS: atom_id res chain seq x y z
N MET A 1 -89.48 42.22 59.18
CA MET A 1 -90.72 42.34 59.99
C MET A 1 -90.83 43.78 60.48
N SER A 2 -92.03 44.34 60.37
CA SER A 2 -92.41 45.73 60.69
C SER A 2 -92.39 46.01 62.18
N SER A 3 -92.00 47.23 62.58
CA SER A 3 -92.64 47.92 63.71
C SER A 3 -92.42 49.44 63.64
N LYS A 4 -93.44 50.14 63.12
CA LYS A 4 -93.74 51.56 63.40
C LYS A 4 -94.50 51.66 64.72
N THR A 5 -94.06 52.54 65.62
CA THR A 5 -94.85 53.17 66.71
C THR A 5 -93.93 54.16 67.43
N LYS A 6 -94.33 55.33 67.94
CA LYS A 6 -95.53 56.17 67.88
C LYS A 6 -95.08 57.52 68.48
N LYS A 7 -95.56 58.64 67.92
CA LYS A 7 -95.39 60.00 68.46
C LYS A 7 -95.91 60.09 69.90
N GLU A 8 -95.17 60.79 70.76
CA GLU A 8 -95.75 61.58 71.84
C GLU A 8 -94.99 62.92 71.91
N THR A 9 -95.66 63.95 71.42
CA THR A 9 -95.25 65.36 71.52
C THR A 9 -95.66 65.86 72.90
N VAL A 10 -94.69 66.29 73.71
CA VAL A 10 -94.90 67.24 74.79
C VAL A 10 -94.06 68.47 74.47
N ALA A 11 -94.73 69.60 74.39
CA ALA A 11 -94.16 70.89 74.06
C ALA A 11 -93.55 71.56 75.29
N ASP A 12 -92.46 72.29 75.00
CA ASP A 12 -92.06 73.57 75.59
C ASP A 12 -91.25 73.56 76.89
N ASN A 13 -89.92 73.74 76.76
CA ASN A 13 -89.28 74.98 77.16
C ASN A 13 -87.79 75.02 76.73
N GLY A 14 -87.39 76.08 76.03
CA GLY A 14 -86.05 76.66 76.20
C GLY A 14 -84.98 76.41 75.12
N GLY A 15 -85.17 76.95 73.91
CA GLY A 15 -84.18 77.81 73.24
C GLY A 15 -82.77 77.34 72.80
N ASP A 16 -82.24 76.16 73.15
CA ASP A 16 -80.78 75.90 73.03
C ASP A 16 -80.34 74.80 72.04
N THR A 17 -81.25 73.98 71.51
CA THR A 17 -80.90 72.79 70.70
C THR A 17 -80.55 73.05 69.23
N GLY A 18 -80.72 74.28 68.74
CA GLY A 18 -80.52 74.62 67.32
C GLY A 18 -79.06 74.81 66.92
N GLU A 19 -78.22 75.32 67.83
CA GLU A 19 -76.82 75.68 67.55
C GLU A 19 -75.90 74.45 67.57
N ASP A 20 -76.18 73.47 68.43
CA ASP A 20 -75.46 72.17 68.51
C ASP A 20 -75.52 71.37 67.21
N SER A 21 -76.67 71.38 66.53
CA SER A 21 -76.88 70.62 65.28
C SER A 21 -76.14 71.25 64.09
N VAL A 22 -75.94 72.57 64.09
CA VAL A 22 -75.25 73.28 62.99
C VAL A 22 -73.75 73.09 63.11
N LEU A 23 -73.19 73.16 64.32
CA LEU A 23 -71.77 72.88 64.58
C LEU A 23 -71.40 71.44 64.22
N ALA A 24 -72.22 70.45 64.61
CA ALA A 24 -72.01 69.05 64.27
C ALA A 24 -71.94 68.81 62.76
N THR A 25 -72.83 69.47 62.01
CA THR A 25 -72.93 69.34 60.55
C THR A 25 -71.75 70.02 59.85
N MET A 26 -71.33 71.20 60.31
CA MET A 26 -70.16 71.91 59.78
C MET A 26 -68.86 71.11 59.99
N VAL A 27 -68.68 70.50 61.18
CA VAL A 27 -67.52 69.65 61.47
C VAL A 27 -67.54 68.38 60.62
N SER A 28 -68.69 67.71 60.50
CA SER A 28 -68.82 66.49 59.69
C SER A 28 -68.57 66.74 58.19
N ASN A 29 -68.90 67.94 57.70
CA ASN A 29 -68.69 68.33 56.31
C ASN A 29 -67.32 68.99 56.04
N GLY A 30 -66.49 69.17 57.09
CA GLY A 30 -65.17 69.80 56.98
C GLY A 30 -65.20 71.31 56.72
N GLU A 31 -66.28 71.99 57.07
CA GLU A 31 -66.43 73.45 56.92
C GLU A 31 -65.65 74.21 58.01
N GLY A 32 -65.13 75.40 57.66
CA GLY A 32 -64.29 76.18 58.56
C GLY A 32 -65.07 76.78 59.74
N LEU A 33 -64.64 76.50 60.96
CA LEU A 33 -65.28 76.95 62.21
C LEU A 33 -65.11 78.46 62.52
N GLY A 34 -64.36 79.20 61.69
CA GLY A 34 -64.00 80.61 61.92
C GLY A 34 -65.19 81.56 62.17
N PRO A 35 -66.28 81.51 61.39
CA PRO A 35 -67.46 82.35 61.60
C PRO A 35 -68.19 82.06 62.92
N MET A 36 -68.28 80.80 63.32
CA MET A 36 -68.87 80.37 64.60
C MET A 36 -68.05 80.83 65.79
N VAL A 37 -66.71 80.68 65.71
CA VAL A 37 -65.79 81.19 66.73
C VAL A 37 -65.94 82.70 66.87
N ARG A 38 -65.99 83.44 65.77
CA ARG A 38 -66.17 84.90 65.80
C ARG A 38 -67.50 85.32 66.43
N LEU A 39 -68.60 84.65 66.06
CA LEU A 39 -69.93 84.90 66.62
C LEU A 39 -70.01 84.61 68.13
N ALA A 40 -69.36 83.55 68.62
CA ALA A 40 -69.33 83.20 70.04
C ALA A 40 -68.56 84.22 70.90
N PHE A 41 -67.48 84.79 70.37
CA PHE A 41 -66.75 85.88 71.04
C PHE A 41 -67.52 87.22 70.96
N GLU A 42 -68.20 87.53 69.85
CA GLU A 42 -69.00 88.75 69.69
C GLU A 42 -70.26 88.75 70.58
N THR A 43 -70.85 87.59 70.84
CA THR A 43 -72.01 87.41 71.73
C THR A 43 -71.63 87.24 73.21
N GLY A 44 -70.33 87.22 73.54
CA GLY A 44 -69.82 87.15 74.91
C GLY A 44 -70.02 85.79 75.59
N ARG A 45 -70.18 84.70 74.82
CA ARG A 45 -70.35 83.33 75.34
C ARG A 45 -69.36 82.31 74.71
N PRO A 46 -68.05 82.56 74.74
CA PRO A 46 -67.06 81.63 74.16
C PRO A 46 -66.99 80.28 74.90
N GLU A 47 -67.29 80.27 76.21
CA GLU A 47 -67.32 79.05 77.02
C GLU A 47 -68.43 78.09 76.55
N SER A 48 -69.53 78.62 76.03
CA SER A 48 -70.63 77.81 75.48
C SER A 48 -70.18 77.04 74.23
N LEU A 49 -69.47 77.71 73.31
CA LEU A 49 -68.93 77.07 72.10
C LEU A 49 -67.87 76.01 72.43
N LEU A 50 -67.00 76.27 73.41
CA LEU A 50 -66.03 75.27 73.89
C LEU A 50 -66.75 74.04 74.45
N TYR A 51 -67.78 74.24 75.26
CA TYR A 51 -68.57 73.15 75.81
C TYR A 51 -69.25 72.31 74.71
N GLN A 52 -69.75 72.96 73.66
CA GLN A 52 -70.34 72.29 72.48
C GLN A 52 -69.30 71.49 71.67
N LEU A 53 -68.10 72.04 71.45
CA LEU A 53 -67.01 71.35 70.77
C LEU A 53 -66.48 70.17 71.59
N GLU A 54 -66.33 70.33 72.91
CA GLU A 54 -65.97 69.23 73.81
C GLU A 54 -67.06 68.14 73.82
N GLY A 55 -68.34 68.53 73.76
CA GLY A 55 -69.46 67.61 73.60
C GLY A 55 -69.41 66.83 72.29
N LEU A 56 -69.05 67.49 71.18
CA LEU A 56 -68.85 66.85 69.88
C LEU A 56 -67.66 65.90 69.85
N VAL A 57 -66.53 66.28 70.46
CA VAL A 57 -65.36 65.41 70.58
C VAL A 57 -65.75 64.14 71.35
N LYS A 58 -66.40 64.28 72.50
CA LYS A 58 -66.89 63.14 73.28
C LYS A 58 -67.87 62.27 72.49
N LYS A 59 -68.77 62.88 71.71
CA LYS A 59 -69.71 62.14 70.86
C LYS A 59 -68.99 61.34 69.76
N ASN A 60 -68.02 61.94 69.08
CA ASN A 60 -67.22 61.26 68.06
C ASN A 60 -66.33 60.17 68.68
N GLU A 61 -65.77 60.39 69.87
CA GLU A 61 -65.04 59.35 70.61
C GLU A 61 -65.94 58.15 70.90
N VAL A 62 -67.19 58.39 71.32
CA VAL A 62 -68.17 57.31 71.54
C VAL A 62 -68.55 56.62 70.23
N GLU A 63 -68.75 57.36 69.14
CA GLU A 63 -69.07 56.78 67.82
C GLU A 63 -67.92 55.92 67.27
N ILE A 64 -66.68 56.38 67.41
CA ILE A 64 -65.48 55.60 67.08
C ILE A 64 -65.43 54.35 67.96
N GLU A 65 -65.68 54.48 69.26
CA GLU A 65 -65.68 53.34 70.18
C GLU A 65 -66.78 52.33 69.82
N GLU A 66 -67.99 52.78 69.45
CA GLU A 66 -69.09 51.93 69.01
C GLU A 66 -68.79 51.24 67.67
N LEU A 67 -68.19 51.94 66.71
CA LEU A 67 -67.80 51.36 65.43
C LEU A 67 -66.68 50.33 65.58
N CYS A 68 -65.69 50.61 66.43
CA CYS A 68 -64.67 49.65 66.82
C CYS A 68 -65.28 48.46 67.57
N LYS A 69 -66.25 48.67 68.47
CA LYS A 69 -66.99 47.60 69.16
C LYS A 69 -67.88 46.79 68.23
N LEU A 70 -68.33 47.35 67.11
CA LEU A 70 -69.13 46.64 66.14
C LEU A 70 -68.28 45.70 65.27
N HIS A 71 -67.07 46.14 64.88
CA HIS A 71 -66.23 45.43 63.91
C HIS A 71 -64.95 44.78 64.49
N TYR A 72 -64.71 44.85 65.81
CA TYR A 72 -63.49 44.26 66.39
C TYR A 72 -63.38 42.76 66.11
N GLU A 73 -64.50 42.03 66.07
CA GLU A 73 -64.53 40.59 65.82
C GLU A 73 -64.10 40.28 64.38
N GLU A 74 -64.61 41.01 63.39
CA GLU A 74 -64.20 40.87 61.98
C GLU A 74 -62.73 41.25 61.77
N PHE A 75 -62.25 42.29 62.46
CA PHE A 75 -60.84 42.67 62.42
C PHE A 75 -59.93 41.59 63.01
N ILE A 76 -60.32 40.98 64.14
CA ILE A 76 -59.57 39.88 64.76
C ILE A 76 -59.49 38.68 63.80
N ILE A 77 -60.61 38.31 63.17
CA ILE A 77 -60.66 37.21 62.20
C ILE A 77 -59.72 37.48 61.02
N ALA A 78 -59.76 38.67 60.43
CA ALA A 78 -58.89 39.02 59.30
C ALA A 78 -57.40 38.99 59.68
N VAL A 79 -57.05 39.44 60.90
CA VAL A 79 -55.67 39.37 61.42
C VAL A 79 -55.24 37.93 61.68
N ASP A 80 -56.10 37.09 62.23
CA ASP A 80 -55.82 35.67 62.44
C ASP A 80 -55.69 34.91 61.10
N GLU A 81 -56.49 35.23 60.08
CA GLU A 81 -56.35 34.69 58.72
C GLU A 81 -55.02 35.10 58.07
N LEU A 82 -54.62 36.37 58.19
CA LEU A 82 -53.31 36.85 57.75
C LEU A 82 -52.17 36.12 58.47
N ARG A 83 -52.34 35.85 59.77
CA ARG A 83 -51.37 35.04 60.53
C ARG A 83 -51.33 33.61 60.02
N GLY A 84 -52.49 33.01 59.71
CA GLY A 84 -52.59 31.68 59.08
C GLY A 84 -51.84 31.62 57.76
N MET A 85 -52.09 32.57 56.85
CA MET A 85 -51.37 32.66 55.57
C MET A 85 -49.86 32.81 55.73
N LEU A 86 -49.39 33.50 56.77
CA LEU A 86 -47.95 33.60 57.07
C LEU A 86 -47.36 32.26 57.52
N VAL A 87 -48.11 31.46 58.29
CA VAL A 87 -47.68 30.10 58.67
C VAL A 87 -47.63 29.20 57.43
N ASP A 88 -48.69 29.21 56.62
CA ASP A 88 -48.77 28.41 55.39
C ASP A 88 -47.64 28.78 54.40
N ALA A 89 -47.32 30.08 54.29
CA ALA A 89 -46.22 30.56 53.44
C ALA A 89 -44.85 30.09 53.94
N GLU A 90 -44.62 30.06 55.25
CA GLU A 90 -43.36 29.55 55.80
C GLU A 90 -43.26 28.03 55.67
N GLU A 91 -44.38 27.29 55.82
CA GLU A 91 -44.43 25.85 55.56
C GLU A 91 -44.11 25.54 54.09
N LEU A 92 -44.75 26.23 53.14
CA LEU A 92 -44.48 26.07 51.72
C LEU A 92 -43.01 26.37 51.38
N LYS A 93 -42.43 27.41 51.99
CA LYS A 93 -41.02 27.75 51.82
C LYS A 93 -40.09 26.66 52.37
N SER A 94 -40.44 26.06 53.51
CA SER A 94 -39.72 24.92 54.08
C SER A 94 -39.79 23.70 53.17
N GLU A 95 -40.97 23.35 52.67
CA GLU A 95 -41.17 22.25 51.72
C GLU A 95 -40.39 22.47 50.41
N LEU A 96 -40.47 23.68 49.84
CA LEU A 96 -39.72 24.02 48.63
C LEU A 96 -38.21 23.92 48.83
N SER A 97 -37.71 24.32 50.01
CA SER A 97 -36.30 24.19 50.37
C SER A 97 -35.88 22.72 50.48
N SER A 98 -36.71 21.89 51.12
CA SER A 98 -36.51 20.44 51.26
C SER A 98 -36.48 19.73 49.90
N ASP A 99 -37.46 20.01 49.04
CA ASP A 99 -37.54 19.40 47.71
C ASP A 99 -36.41 19.88 46.79
N ASN A 100 -36.01 21.16 46.87
CA ASN A 100 -34.82 21.64 46.16
C ASN A 100 -33.56 20.91 46.64
N PHE A 101 -33.39 20.68 47.95
CA PHE A 101 -32.27 19.91 48.46
C PHE A 101 -32.27 18.47 47.95
N ARG A 102 -33.43 17.80 47.96
CA ARG A 102 -33.57 16.43 47.42
C ARG A 102 -33.29 16.37 45.93
N LEU A 103 -33.76 17.34 45.15
CA LEU A 103 -33.50 17.44 43.72
C LEU A 103 -32.00 17.61 43.44
N GLN A 104 -31.31 18.47 44.19
CA GLN A 104 -29.87 18.66 44.06
C GLN A 104 -29.10 17.40 44.47
N GLN A 105 -29.53 16.69 45.51
CA GLN A 105 -28.90 15.44 45.94
C GLN A 105 -29.03 14.33 44.88
N VAL A 106 -30.24 14.12 44.36
CA VAL A 106 -30.46 13.12 43.29
C VAL A 106 -29.76 13.55 42.00
N GLY A 107 -29.85 14.83 41.65
CA GLY A 107 -29.21 15.40 40.46
C GLY A 107 -27.69 15.25 40.49
N SER A 108 -27.04 15.58 41.61
CA SER A 108 -25.59 15.42 41.78
C SER A 108 -25.15 13.96 41.71
N SER A 109 -25.88 13.04 42.35
CA SER A 109 -25.61 11.60 42.26
C SER A 109 -25.76 11.07 40.82
N LEU A 110 -26.77 11.54 40.07
CA LEU A 110 -26.97 11.12 38.69
C LEU A 110 -25.88 11.68 37.77
N LEU A 111 -25.47 12.93 37.99
CA LEU A 111 -24.43 13.60 37.20
C LEU A 111 -23.09 12.89 37.37
N SER A 112 -22.74 12.49 38.58
CA SER A 112 -21.55 11.64 38.84
C SER A 112 -21.62 10.30 38.10
N LYS A 113 -22.79 9.64 38.07
CA LYS A 113 -22.97 8.39 37.31
C LYS A 113 -22.89 8.60 35.80
N LEU A 114 -23.33 9.74 35.29
CA LEU A 114 -23.20 10.09 33.87
C LEU A 114 -21.72 10.31 33.49
N GLU A 115 -20.94 10.97 34.35
CA GLU A 115 -19.51 11.15 34.15
C GLU A 115 -18.77 9.82 34.11
N GLU A 116 -19.03 8.92 35.07
CA GLU A 116 -18.48 7.55 35.07
C GLU A 116 -18.83 6.79 33.78
N LEU A 117 -20.07 6.96 33.28
CA LEU A 117 -20.52 6.32 32.04
C LEU A 117 -19.78 6.88 30.81
N LEU A 118 -19.60 8.19 30.72
CA LEU A 118 -18.86 8.84 29.64
C LEU A 118 -17.39 8.40 29.62
N GLU A 119 -16.77 8.31 30.80
CA GLU A 119 -15.41 7.79 30.93
C GLU A 119 -15.33 6.32 30.47
N SER A 120 -16.29 5.49 30.87
CA SER A 120 -16.40 4.10 30.42
C SER A 120 -16.57 3.99 28.89
N TYR A 121 -17.36 4.87 28.27
CA TYR A 121 -17.48 4.94 26.81
C TYR A 121 -16.16 5.32 26.12
N SER A 122 -15.42 6.28 26.69
CA SER A 122 -14.09 6.67 26.20
C SER A 122 -13.11 5.51 26.28
N ILE A 123 -13.05 4.81 27.43
CA ILE A 123 -12.23 3.61 27.61
C ILE A 123 -12.60 2.53 26.59
N LYS A 124 -13.91 2.26 26.41
CA LYS A 124 -14.39 1.29 25.42
C LYS A 124 -13.94 1.64 24.01
N ASN A 125 -13.99 2.92 23.63
CA ASN A 125 -13.53 3.36 22.31
C ASN A 125 -12.02 3.12 22.14
N ASN A 126 -11.23 3.56 23.12
CA ASN A 126 -9.77 3.37 23.13
C ASN A 126 -9.38 1.89 23.05
N ILE A 127 -10.07 1.01 23.79
CA ILE A 127 -9.86 -0.45 23.73
C ILE A 127 -10.21 -1.00 22.34
N THR A 128 -11.31 -0.54 21.74
CA THR A 128 -11.74 -0.99 20.41
C THR A 128 -10.71 -0.62 19.34
N GLU A 129 -10.18 0.61 19.40
CA GLU A 129 -9.10 1.07 18.52
C GLU A 129 -7.81 0.27 18.73
N ALA A 130 -7.42 0.02 19.99
CA ALA A 130 -6.25 -0.78 20.33
C ALA A 130 -6.37 -2.23 19.80
N ILE A 131 -7.55 -2.84 19.88
CA ILE A 131 -7.81 -4.18 19.31
C ILE A 131 -7.67 -4.16 17.79
N LYS A 132 -8.23 -3.16 17.10
CA LYS A 132 -8.11 -3.02 15.64
C LYS A 132 -6.65 -2.85 15.22
N MET A 133 -5.93 -1.98 15.93
CA MET A 133 -4.50 -1.70 15.74
C MET A 133 -3.65 -2.96 15.96
N SER A 134 -3.90 -3.72 17.03
CA SER A 134 -3.21 -4.98 17.31
C SER A 134 -3.47 -6.04 16.24
N LYS A 135 -4.72 -6.20 15.77
CA LYS A 135 -5.07 -7.14 14.69
C LYS A 135 -4.31 -6.82 13.40
N ASN A 136 -4.19 -5.54 13.04
CA ASN A 136 -3.41 -5.13 11.87
C ASN A 136 -1.92 -5.48 12.05
N CYS A 137 -1.34 -5.25 13.23
CA CYS A 137 0.04 -5.62 13.52
C CYS A 137 0.28 -7.13 13.40
N VAL A 138 -0.63 -7.96 13.92
CA VAL A 138 -0.52 -9.42 13.81
C VAL A 138 -0.54 -9.87 12.34
N GLN A 139 -1.42 -9.31 11.52
CA GLN A 139 -1.48 -9.64 10.09
C GLN A 139 -0.19 -9.26 9.35
N ILE A 140 0.37 -8.08 9.63
CA ILE A 140 1.65 -7.65 9.04
C ILE A 140 2.77 -8.59 9.46
N LEU A 141 2.86 -8.92 10.76
CA LEU A 141 3.90 -9.81 11.27
C LEU A 141 3.78 -11.22 10.70
N ASP A 142 2.57 -11.75 10.53
CA ASP A 142 2.33 -13.03 9.88
C ASP A 142 2.81 -13.04 8.42
N LEU A 143 2.55 -11.96 7.67
CA LEU A 143 3.10 -11.79 6.32
C LEU A 143 4.63 -11.71 6.32
N CYS A 144 5.24 -11.03 7.29
CA CYS A 144 6.69 -11.00 7.44
C CYS A 144 7.26 -12.40 7.73
N VAL A 145 6.61 -13.19 8.59
CA VAL A 145 7.01 -14.57 8.90
C VAL A 145 6.91 -15.45 7.64
N LYS A 146 5.80 -15.35 6.89
CA LYS A 146 5.63 -16.07 5.62
C LYS A 146 6.68 -15.67 4.59
N CYS A 147 6.98 -14.38 4.47
CA CYS A 147 8.04 -13.89 3.59
C CYS A 147 9.40 -14.48 3.97
N ASN A 148 9.76 -14.47 5.25
CA ASN A 148 11.00 -15.08 5.74
C ASN A 148 11.04 -16.59 5.47
N GLY A 149 9.92 -17.29 5.64
CA GLY A 149 9.77 -18.71 5.27
C GLY A 149 10.09 -18.94 3.80
N HIS A 150 9.45 -18.17 2.90
CA HIS A 150 9.72 -18.25 1.46
C HIS A 150 11.18 -17.98 1.10
N VAL A 151 11.85 -17.02 1.74
CA VAL A 151 13.28 -16.76 1.52
C VAL A 151 14.15 -17.93 2.00
N SER A 152 13.83 -18.53 3.15
CA SER A 152 14.57 -19.68 3.70
C SER A 152 14.45 -20.93 2.84
N GLU A 153 13.27 -21.16 2.23
CA GLU A 153 13.02 -22.27 1.31
C GLU A 153 13.53 -22.00 -0.12
N GLY A 154 14.16 -20.84 -0.34
CA GLY A 154 14.65 -20.41 -1.64
C GLY A 154 13.54 -19.95 -2.59
N ARG A 155 12.25 -19.94 -2.24
CA ARG A 155 11.16 -19.47 -3.10
C ARG A 155 11.12 -17.94 -3.18
N PHE A 156 12.01 -17.35 -3.97
CA PHE A 156 12.18 -15.89 -4.06
C PHE A 156 11.00 -15.14 -4.69
N TYR A 157 10.31 -15.70 -5.69
CA TYR A 157 9.16 -15.02 -6.29
C TYR A 157 7.98 -14.85 -5.32
N PRO A 158 7.50 -15.90 -4.62
CA PRO A 158 6.51 -15.73 -3.55
C PRO A 158 6.97 -14.78 -2.44
N ALA A 159 8.27 -14.77 -2.10
CA ALA A 159 8.82 -13.84 -1.13
C ALA A 159 8.67 -12.39 -1.59
N LEU A 160 9.03 -12.06 -2.85
CA LEU A 160 8.88 -10.72 -3.40
C LEU A 160 7.42 -10.30 -3.51
N LYS A 161 6.52 -11.22 -3.86
CA LYS A 161 5.08 -10.95 -3.87
C LYS A 161 4.54 -10.64 -2.46
N ALA A 162 5.04 -11.32 -1.43
CA ALA A 162 4.70 -11.00 -0.05
C ALA A 162 5.25 -9.63 0.37
N VAL A 163 6.45 -9.25 -0.07
CA VAL A 163 7.01 -7.90 0.15
C VAL A 163 6.17 -6.82 -0.54
N ASP A 164 5.78 -7.03 -1.80
CA ASP A 164 4.93 -6.09 -2.55
C ASP A 164 3.56 -5.92 -1.87
N LEU A 165 2.99 -7.01 -1.33
CA LEU A 165 1.77 -6.97 -0.54
C LEU A 165 1.95 -6.14 0.74
N ILE A 166 3.11 -6.24 1.40
CA ILE A 166 3.45 -5.43 2.59
C ILE A 166 3.59 -3.96 2.21
N GLU A 167 4.31 -3.66 1.12
CA GLU A 167 4.52 -2.30 0.61
C GLU A 167 3.21 -1.63 0.20
N LYS A 168 2.36 -2.31 -0.57
CA LYS A 168 1.09 -1.74 -1.06
C LYS A 168 0.03 -1.59 0.02
N ASN A 169 -0.21 -2.63 0.84
CA ASN A 169 -1.34 -2.60 1.78
C ASN A 169 -1.05 -1.84 3.07
N TYR A 170 0.21 -1.79 3.52
CA TYR A 170 0.52 -1.36 4.87
C TYR A 170 1.38 -0.10 4.93
N LEU A 171 2.41 0.04 4.08
CA LEU A 171 3.23 1.26 4.08
C LEU A 171 2.44 2.51 3.66
N GLN A 172 1.45 2.36 2.77
CA GLN A 172 0.71 3.51 2.24
C GLN A 172 -0.20 4.19 3.27
N ASN A 173 -0.80 3.49 4.25
CA ASN A 173 -1.68 4.15 5.23
C ASN A 173 -2.01 3.35 6.52
N ASN A 174 -1.49 2.14 6.73
CA ASN A 174 -2.10 1.19 7.67
C ASN A 174 -1.18 0.58 8.72
N ILE A 175 0.10 0.96 8.81
CA ILE A 175 0.96 0.51 9.93
C ILE A 175 0.73 1.45 11.11
N PRO A 176 0.08 0.96 12.18
CA PRO A 176 -0.36 1.85 13.23
C PRO A 176 0.78 2.12 14.24
N VAL A 177 1.79 1.24 14.32
CA VAL A 177 2.96 1.37 15.20
C VAL A 177 4.16 1.91 14.43
N ARG A 178 4.63 3.12 14.77
CA ARG A 178 5.79 3.76 14.11
C ARG A 178 7.06 2.91 14.14
N ALA A 179 7.35 2.26 15.28
CA ALA A 179 8.54 1.42 15.40
C ALA A 179 8.52 0.24 14.42
N LEU A 180 7.36 -0.41 14.26
CA LEU A 180 7.17 -1.49 13.29
C LEU A 180 7.32 -0.99 11.86
N LYS A 181 6.75 0.18 11.55
CA LYS A 181 6.88 0.82 10.24
C LYS A 181 8.35 1.06 9.88
N ILE A 182 9.11 1.68 10.77
CA ILE A 182 10.54 1.96 10.57
C ILE A 182 11.35 0.67 10.41
N LEU A 183 11.04 -0.37 11.21
CA LEU A 183 11.72 -1.65 11.10
C LEU A 183 11.49 -2.28 9.71
N ILE A 184 10.23 -2.33 9.25
CA ILE A 184 9.87 -2.92 7.97
C ILE A 184 10.48 -2.13 6.81
N GLU A 185 10.37 -0.80 6.84
CA GLU A 185 10.97 0.09 5.83
C GLU A 185 12.48 -0.13 5.68
N LYS A 186 13.18 -0.36 6.79
CA LYS A 186 14.63 -0.63 6.76
C LYS A 186 14.95 -2.05 6.30
N GLN A 187 14.12 -3.03 6.60
CA GLN A 187 14.40 -4.43 6.29
C GLN A 187 14.06 -4.83 4.86
N ILE A 188 13.05 -4.20 4.24
CA ILE A 188 12.69 -4.47 2.84
C ILE A 188 13.88 -4.34 1.87
N PRO A 189 14.65 -3.23 1.85
CA PRO A 189 15.78 -3.10 0.94
C PRO A 189 16.89 -4.13 1.23
N VAL A 190 17.10 -4.48 2.50
CA VAL A 190 18.06 -5.53 2.89
C VAL A 190 17.62 -6.88 2.33
N LEU A 191 16.33 -7.21 2.40
CA LEU A 191 15.77 -8.45 1.85
C LEU A 191 15.89 -8.49 0.33
N LYS A 192 15.50 -7.40 -0.36
CA LYS A 192 15.63 -7.29 -1.83
C LYS A 192 17.10 -7.47 -2.27
N SER A 193 18.04 -6.85 -1.54
CA SER A 193 19.49 -7.04 -1.79
C SER A 193 19.95 -8.48 -1.54
N HIS A 194 19.47 -9.12 -0.47
CA HIS A 194 19.80 -10.52 -0.17
C HIS A 194 19.31 -11.48 -1.27
N ILE A 195 18.05 -11.31 -1.71
CA ILE A 195 17.46 -12.09 -2.80
C ILE A 195 18.27 -11.90 -4.08
N LYS A 196 18.59 -10.65 -4.44
CA LYS A 196 19.43 -10.33 -5.60
C LYS A 196 20.77 -11.07 -5.54
N LYS A 197 21.49 -10.98 -4.42
CA LYS A 197 22.79 -11.66 -4.25
C LYS A 197 22.69 -13.18 -4.38
N LYS A 198 21.67 -13.80 -3.77
CA LYS A 198 21.45 -15.25 -3.86
C LYS A 198 21.17 -15.68 -5.30
N VAL A 199 20.28 -14.98 -6.00
CA VAL A 199 19.96 -15.26 -7.40
C VAL A 199 21.18 -15.07 -8.30
N CYS A 200 21.97 -14.02 -8.11
CA CYS A 200 23.23 -13.84 -8.84
C CYS A 200 24.24 -14.97 -8.56
N SER A 201 24.26 -15.53 -7.34
CA SER A 201 25.11 -16.68 -7.01
C SER A 201 24.67 -17.93 -7.76
N GLU A 202 23.35 -18.23 -7.79
CA GLU A 202 22.80 -19.36 -8.55
C GLU A 202 23.13 -19.24 -10.05
N VAL A 203 23.02 -18.04 -10.63
CA VAL A 203 23.41 -17.80 -12.03
C VAL A 203 24.90 -17.96 -12.23
N ASN A 204 25.75 -17.54 -11.28
CA ASN A 204 27.19 -17.73 -11.39
C ASN A 204 27.58 -19.21 -11.36
N GLU A 205 26.97 -19.99 -10.47
CA GLU A 205 27.16 -21.43 -10.42
C GLU A 205 26.70 -22.07 -11.74
N TRP A 206 25.55 -21.65 -12.25
CA TRP A 206 25.05 -22.08 -13.56
C TRP A 206 26.01 -21.71 -14.70
N LEU A 207 26.57 -20.49 -14.71
CA LEU A 207 27.55 -20.06 -15.73
C LEU A 207 28.83 -20.91 -15.71
N VAL A 208 29.24 -21.39 -14.55
CA VAL A 208 30.37 -22.32 -14.41
C VAL A 208 29.99 -23.71 -14.91
N HIS A 209 28.80 -24.19 -14.55
CA HIS A 209 28.29 -25.50 -14.99
C HIS A 209 28.14 -25.54 -16.51
N ILE A 210 27.47 -24.55 -17.11
CA ILE A 210 27.27 -24.47 -18.55
C ILE A 210 28.58 -24.30 -19.32
N ARG A 211 29.61 -23.67 -18.72
CA ARG A 211 30.97 -23.64 -19.31
C ARG A 211 31.59 -25.03 -19.37
N SER A 212 31.36 -25.86 -18.36
CA SER A 212 31.85 -27.23 -18.32
C SER A 212 31.09 -28.10 -19.32
N ASP A 213 29.75 -28.05 -19.26
CA ASP A 213 28.88 -28.81 -20.16
C ASP A 213 29.10 -28.43 -21.61
N ALA A 214 29.34 -27.14 -21.89
CA ALA A 214 29.68 -26.68 -23.23
C ALA A 214 30.79 -27.53 -23.84
N LYS A 215 31.82 -27.93 -23.08
CA LYS A 215 32.90 -28.78 -23.59
C LYS A 215 32.43 -30.14 -24.10
N ASP A 216 31.47 -30.75 -23.40
CA ASP A 216 30.90 -32.05 -23.75
C ASP A 216 29.92 -31.89 -24.92
N ILE A 217 29.15 -30.80 -24.92
CA ILE A 217 28.28 -30.37 -26.03
C ILE A 217 29.11 -30.18 -27.30
N ASP A 218 30.26 -29.53 -27.20
CA ASP A 218 31.13 -29.22 -28.32
C ASP A 218 31.63 -30.48 -29.01
N GLN A 219 32.15 -31.44 -28.23
CA GLN A 219 32.68 -32.70 -28.73
C GLN A 219 31.58 -33.56 -29.35
N THR A 220 30.40 -33.55 -28.73
CA THR A 220 29.24 -34.29 -29.20
C THR A 220 28.71 -33.69 -30.51
N ALA A 221 28.54 -32.38 -30.59
CA ALA A 221 28.03 -31.68 -31.78
C ALA A 221 28.97 -31.81 -32.98
N ILE A 222 30.28 -31.64 -32.77
CA ILE A 222 31.27 -31.82 -33.84
C ILE A 222 31.40 -33.29 -34.23
N GLY A 223 31.31 -34.22 -33.27
CA GLY A 223 31.25 -35.66 -33.53
C GLY A 223 30.06 -36.02 -34.43
N TYR A 224 28.88 -35.47 -34.17
CA TYR A 224 27.71 -35.64 -35.03
C TYR A 224 27.91 -35.06 -36.42
N ALA A 225 28.42 -33.83 -36.55
CA ALA A 225 28.70 -33.23 -37.86
C ALA A 225 29.72 -34.06 -38.67
N SER A 226 30.73 -34.62 -38.00
CA SER A 226 31.70 -35.52 -38.64
C SER A 226 31.08 -36.84 -39.10
N ALA A 227 30.21 -37.46 -38.28
CA ALA A 227 29.51 -38.69 -38.62
C ALA A 227 28.47 -38.47 -39.72
N ALA A 228 27.77 -37.33 -39.72
CA ALA A 228 26.83 -36.97 -40.77
C ALA A 228 27.52 -36.82 -42.13
N ARG A 229 28.68 -36.15 -42.17
CA ARG A 229 29.49 -36.04 -43.39
C ARG A 229 30.04 -37.40 -43.84
N GLN A 230 30.49 -38.25 -42.92
CA GLN A 230 30.93 -39.61 -43.26
C GLN A 230 29.79 -40.43 -43.89
N ARG A 231 28.57 -40.33 -43.34
CA ARG A 231 27.39 -40.97 -43.94
C ARG A 231 27.08 -40.43 -45.32
N GLU A 232 27.20 -39.11 -45.53
CA GLU A 232 27.00 -38.48 -46.84
C GLU A 232 28.06 -38.91 -47.86
N GLU A 233 29.33 -38.96 -47.48
CA GLU A 233 30.43 -39.44 -48.33
C GLU A 233 30.26 -40.94 -48.65
N ASP A 234 29.84 -41.76 -47.67
CA ASP A 234 29.51 -43.18 -47.86
C ASP A 234 28.29 -43.36 -48.78
N MET A 235 27.27 -42.51 -48.65
CA MET A 235 26.10 -42.48 -49.54
C MET A 235 26.52 -42.14 -50.98
N LEU A 236 27.32 -41.10 -51.17
CA LEU A 236 27.82 -40.69 -52.48
C LEU A 236 28.79 -41.72 -53.08
N ALA A 237 29.57 -42.42 -52.26
CA ALA A 237 30.41 -43.52 -52.70
C ALA A 237 29.58 -44.75 -53.11
N ARG A 238 28.50 -45.05 -52.37
CA ARG A 238 27.53 -46.11 -52.74
C ARG A 238 26.77 -45.74 -54.01
N GLN A 239 26.38 -44.47 -54.17
CA GLN A 239 25.74 -43.97 -55.38
C GLN A 239 26.66 -44.09 -56.59
N ARG A 240 27.93 -43.66 -56.49
CA ARG A 240 28.92 -43.82 -57.57
C ARG A 240 29.13 -45.29 -57.94
N LYS A 241 29.21 -46.18 -56.95
CA LYS A 241 29.30 -47.64 -57.19
C LYS A 241 28.04 -48.21 -57.85
N ALA A 242 26.86 -47.72 -57.47
CA ALA A 242 25.59 -48.13 -58.07
C ALA A 242 25.45 -47.60 -59.51
N GLU A 243 25.92 -46.39 -59.79
CA GLU A 243 25.95 -45.80 -61.15
C GLU A 243 26.96 -46.54 -62.04
N GLU A 244 28.14 -46.91 -61.52
CA GLU A 244 29.12 -47.75 -62.21
C GLU A 244 28.58 -49.17 -62.50
N GLN A 245 27.79 -49.74 -61.58
CA GLN A 245 27.13 -51.04 -61.77
C GLN A 245 25.90 -50.95 -62.68
N SER A 246 25.20 -49.82 -62.71
CA SER A 246 24.06 -49.56 -63.61
C SER A 246 24.52 -49.40 -65.07
N CYS A 247 25.73 -48.89 -65.31
CA CYS A 247 26.38 -48.90 -66.63
C CYS A 247 26.67 -50.33 -67.17
N LEU A 248 26.57 -51.38 -66.35
CA LEU A 248 26.70 -52.78 -66.79
C LEU A 248 25.35 -53.45 -67.13
N GLY A 249 24.25 -52.70 -67.16
CA GLY A 249 22.98 -53.13 -67.73
C GLY A 249 22.34 -54.29 -66.98
N LEU A 250 21.76 -54.02 -65.81
CA LEU A 250 20.62 -54.80 -65.35
C LEU A 250 19.67 -53.92 -64.52
N GLU A 251 18.40 -54.13 -64.82
CA GLU A 251 17.21 -53.33 -64.56
C GLU A 251 16.79 -53.26 -63.08
N ASP A 252 16.30 -52.08 -62.70
CA ASP A 252 15.32 -51.74 -61.65
C ASP A 252 15.50 -52.37 -60.24
N LEU A 253 16.07 -51.59 -59.32
CA LEU A 253 15.68 -51.69 -57.91
C LEU A 253 15.70 -50.30 -57.24
N SER A 254 14.51 -49.73 -57.10
CA SER A 254 14.19 -48.61 -56.22
C SER A 254 14.64 -48.91 -54.78
N TYR A 255 15.82 -48.42 -54.41
CA TYR A 255 16.28 -48.40 -53.02
C TYR A 255 15.65 -47.19 -52.32
N MET A 256 14.61 -47.44 -51.50
CA MET A 256 14.15 -46.49 -50.50
C MET A 256 15.30 -46.21 -49.52
N LEU A 257 15.85 -45.00 -49.59
CA LEU A 257 16.71 -44.44 -48.56
C LEU A 257 15.83 -44.09 -47.36
N ASP A 258 15.88 -44.93 -46.33
CA ASP A 258 15.30 -44.65 -45.02
C ASP A 258 16.16 -43.58 -44.35
N VAL A 259 15.78 -42.31 -44.52
CA VAL A 259 16.37 -41.20 -43.80
C VAL A 259 15.71 -41.18 -42.43
N GLU A 260 16.29 -41.92 -41.47
CA GLU A 260 16.06 -41.62 -40.06
C GLU A 260 16.63 -40.23 -39.79
N GLU A 261 15.80 -39.19 -39.96
CA GLU A 261 16.03 -37.87 -39.38
C GLU A 261 16.00 -38.03 -37.85
N ILE A 262 17.14 -38.37 -37.27
CA ILE A 262 17.36 -38.22 -35.84
C ILE A 262 17.14 -36.74 -35.55
N ASP A 263 16.13 -36.42 -34.74
CA ASP A 263 15.90 -35.06 -34.24
C ASP A 263 17.07 -34.67 -33.32
N GLU A 264 18.14 -34.17 -33.93
CA GLU A 264 19.41 -33.76 -33.29
C GLU A 264 19.19 -32.67 -32.23
N SER A 265 18.07 -31.93 -32.31
CA SER A 265 17.69 -30.88 -31.34
C SER A 265 17.32 -31.43 -29.95
N SER A 266 16.97 -32.72 -29.87
CA SER A 266 16.51 -33.36 -28.64
C SER A 266 17.65 -33.84 -27.71
N ILE A 267 18.90 -33.91 -28.20
CA ILE A 267 20.03 -34.57 -27.52
C ILE A 267 20.82 -33.61 -26.62
N LEU A 268 20.75 -32.30 -26.86
CA LEU A 268 21.51 -31.26 -26.14
C LEU A 268 20.58 -30.39 -25.28
N LYS A 269 19.91 -31.00 -24.30
CA LYS A 269 19.06 -30.27 -23.33
C LYS A 269 19.85 -29.91 -22.08
N PHE A 270 20.35 -28.69 -22.01
CA PHE A 270 20.84 -28.08 -20.77
C PHE A 270 19.74 -27.26 -20.10
N ASP A 271 19.75 -27.22 -18.76
CA ASP A 271 18.69 -26.55 -18.01
C ASP A 271 18.91 -25.03 -17.97
N LEU A 272 18.00 -24.28 -18.60
CA LEU A 272 17.96 -22.81 -18.60
C LEU A 272 17.09 -22.24 -17.48
N THR A 273 16.45 -23.08 -16.68
CA THR A 273 15.55 -22.68 -15.59
C THR A 273 16.20 -21.69 -14.61
N PRO A 274 17.46 -21.88 -14.16
CA PRO A 274 18.11 -20.93 -13.26
C PRO A 274 18.24 -19.53 -13.86
N LEU A 275 18.51 -19.45 -15.17
CA LEU A 275 18.66 -18.20 -15.90
C LEU A 275 17.32 -17.46 -16.04
N TYR A 276 16.26 -18.16 -16.47
CA TYR A 276 14.93 -17.56 -16.61
C TYR A 276 14.35 -17.11 -15.27
N ARG A 277 14.54 -17.94 -14.24
CA ARG A 277 14.13 -17.61 -12.88
C ARG A 277 14.85 -16.35 -12.40
N ALA A 278 16.14 -16.24 -12.67
CA ALA A 278 16.91 -15.06 -12.30
C ALA A 278 16.44 -13.80 -13.02
N TYR A 279 16.24 -13.88 -14.34
CA TYR A 279 15.74 -12.75 -15.12
C TYR A 279 14.36 -12.30 -14.62
N HIS A 280 13.44 -13.23 -14.42
CA HIS A 280 12.10 -12.93 -13.89
C HIS A 280 12.13 -12.31 -12.49
N ILE A 281 13.06 -12.74 -11.62
CA ILE A 281 13.23 -12.12 -10.30
C ILE A 281 13.76 -10.68 -10.42
N HIS A 282 14.69 -10.40 -11.33
CA HIS A 282 15.20 -9.05 -11.56
C HIS A 282 14.14 -8.13 -12.18
N ASP A 283 13.28 -8.66 -13.04
CA ASP A 283 12.09 -7.95 -13.53
C ASP A 283 11.12 -7.60 -12.39
N CYS A 284 10.84 -8.55 -11.49
CA CYS A 284 10.04 -8.31 -10.28
C CYS A 284 10.68 -7.27 -9.32
N LEU A 285 12.00 -7.12 -9.34
CA LEU A 285 12.72 -6.11 -8.57
C LEU A 285 12.74 -4.73 -9.26
N GLY A 286 12.29 -4.63 -10.51
CA GLY A 286 12.32 -3.41 -11.31
C GLY A 286 13.69 -3.04 -11.86
N ILE A 287 14.60 -4.01 -11.99
CA ILE A 287 15.97 -3.81 -12.50
C ILE A 287 16.36 -4.85 -13.59
N PRO A 288 15.53 -5.06 -14.63
CA PRO A 288 15.84 -6.03 -15.68
C PRO A 288 17.09 -5.65 -16.48
N ASP A 289 17.32 -4.35 -16.74
CA ASP A 289 18.45 -3.85 -17.52
C ASP A 289 19.80 -4.16 -16.85
N GLU A 290 19.87 -4.04 -15.52
CA GLU A 290 21.09 -4.36 -14.78
C GLU A 290 21.47 -5.84 -14.90
N PHE A 291 20.47 -6.73 -14.94
CA PHE A 291 20.72 -8.16 -15.12
C PHE A 291 21.09 -8.51 -16.56
N HIS A 292 20.49 -7.82 -17.52
CA HIS A 292 20.85 -7.93 -18.94
C HIS A 292 22.34 -7.61 -19.14
N ASP A 293 22.78 -6.42 -18.69
CA ASP A 293 24.18 -6.00 -18.76
C ASP A 293 25.10 -6.97 -18.00
N TYR A 294 24.66 -7.47 -16.84
CA TYR A 294 25.40 -8.45 -16.07
C TYR A 294 25.63 -9.75 -16.85
N TYR A 295 24.58 -10.32 -17.44
CA TYR A 295 24.66 -11.56 -18.20
C TYR A 295 25.55 -11.40 -19.43
N TYR A 296 25.30 -10.37 -20.24
CA TYR A 296 26.07 -10.09 -21.45
C TYR A 296 27.56 -9.91 -21.14
N ASN A 297 27.92 -9.08 -20.17
CA ASN A 297 29.32 -8.85 -19.82
C ASN A 297 30.02 -10.11 -19.31
N LYS A 298 29.32 -10.95 -18.53
CA LYS A 298 29.87 -12.21 -18.00
C LYS A 298 30.13 -13.21 -19.12
N ARG A 299 29.15 -13.41 -20.02
CA ARG A 299 29.28 -14.32 -21.16
C ARG A 299 30.33 -13.80 -22.16
N PHE A 300 30.39 -12.50 -22.41
CA PHE A 300 31.43 -11.91 -23.27
C PHE A 300 32.85 -12.07 -22.70
N LEU A 301 33.02 -11.89 -21.39
CA LEU A 301 34.32 -12.13 -20.74
C LEU A 301 34.71 -13.60 -20.79
N GLN A 302 33.74 -14.50 -20.59
CA GLN A 302 33.92 -15.94 -20.72
C GLN A 302 34.37 -16.31 -22.15
N LEU A 303 33.68 -15.81 -23.18
CA LEU A 303 34.05 -15.99 -24.58
C LEU A 303 35.49 -15.52 -24.86
N LYS A 304 35.84 -14.32 -24.41
CA LYS A 304 37.20 -13.78 -24.58
C LYS A 304 38.25 -14.62 -23.87
N SER A 305 37.92 -15.20 -22.72
CA SER A 305 38.81 -16.08 -21.94
C SER A 305 38.96 -17.45 -22.61
N ASP A 306 37.86 -18.04 -23.10
CA ASP A 306 37.84 -19.36 -23.74
C ASP A 306 38.56 -19.35 -25.10
N LEU A 307 38.57 -18.21 -25.78
CA LEU A 307 39.28 -18.01 -27.05
C LEU A 307 40.78 -17.64 -26.90
N GLN A 308 41.34 -17.72 -25.69
CA GLN A 308 42.80 -17.58 -25.50
C GLN A 308 43.49 -18.93 -25.65
N ILE A 309 44.38 -19.04 -26.64
CA ILE A 309 45.26 -20.20 -26.77
C ILE A 309 46.48 -20.01 -25.89
N SER A 310 46.77 -20.98 -25.02
CA SER A 310 48.01 -21.01 -24.28
C SER A 310 49.19 -21.28 -25.22
N SER A 311 50.21 -20.43 -25.19
CA SER A 311 51.43 -20.55 -26.01
C SER A 311 52.25 -21.83 -25.69
N THR A 312 51.89 -22.56 -24.64
CA THR A 312 52.65 -23.70 -24.11
C THR A 312 52.33 -25.04 -24.78
N GLN A 313 51.19 -25.17 -25.46
CA GLN A 313 50.79 -26.41 -26.15
C GLN A 313 50.92 -26.28 -27.67
N PRO A 314 51.32 -27.34 -28.39
CA PRO A 314 51.30 -27.35 -29.85
C PRO A 314 49.89 -27.10 -30.37
N PHE A 315 49.72 -26.13 -31.28
CA PHE A 315 48.42 -25.76 -31.83
C PHE A 315 47.65 -26.94 -32.45
N LEU A 316 48.38 -27.91 -33.02
CA LEU A 316 47.80 -29.11 -33.61
C LEU A 316 47.07 -30.00 -32.58
N GLU A 317 47.47 -29.98 -31.32
CA GLU A 317 46.79 -30.74 -30.26
C GLU A 317 45.62 -29.96 -29.66
N SER A 318 45.63 -28.63 -29.77
CA SER A 318 44.62 -27.74 -29.17
C SER A 318 43.59 -27.18 -30.16
N HIS A 319 43.76 -27.31 -31.48
CA HIS A 319 42.86 -26.70 -32.46
C HIS A 319 41.43 -27.25 -32.37
N GLN A 320 41.30 -28.55 -32.06
CA GLN A 320 40.01 -29.21 -31.96
C GLN A 320 39.22 -28.66 -30.78
N THR A 321 39.84 -28.60 -29.59
CA THR A 321 39.24 -28.06 -28.37
C THR A 321 38.98 -26.56 -28.47
N PHE A 322 39.84 -25.81 -29.16
CA PHE A 322 39.67 -24.38 -29.40
C PHE A 322 38.43 -24.06 -30.25
N LEU A 323 38.27 -24.73 -31.38
CA LEU A 323 37.11 -24.54 -32.27
C LEU A 323 35.83 -25.15 -31.69
N ALA A 324 35.97 -26.27 -30.96
CA ALA A 324 34.92 -26.87 -30.15
C ALA A 324 34.33 -25.85 -29.17
N HIS A 325 35.14 -25.25 -28.29
CA HIS A 325 34.66 -24.27 -27.29
C HIS A 325 33.89 -23.10 -27.91
N MET A 326 34.28 -22.64 -29.09
CA MET A 326 33.53 -21.61 -29.80
C MET A 326 32.15 -22.13 -30.22
N ALA A 327 32.06 -23.35 -30.73
CA ALA A 327 30.81 -23.92 -31.22
C ALA A 327 29.74 -24.01 -30.11
N GLY A 328 30.03 -24.65 -28.97
CA GLY A 328 29.03 -24.80 -27.91
C GLY A 328 28.75 -23.53 -27.14
N TYR A 329 29.67 -22.56 -27.12
CA TYR A 329 29.29 -21.22 -26.65
C TYR A 329 28.08 -20.69 -27.43
N PHE A 330 28.12 -20.73 -28.77
CA PHE A 330 27.03 -20.22 -29.61
C PHE A 330 25.82 -21.16 -29.67
N ILE A 331 26.01 -22.47 -29.55
CA ILE A 331 24.89 -23.42 -29.39
C ILE A 331 24.12 -23.16 -28.09
N VAL A 332 24.82 -22.77 -27.01
CA VAL A 332 24.18 -22.42 -25.74
C VAL A 332 23.45 -21.08 -25.80
N GLU A 333 24.02 -20.07 -26.46
CA GLU A 333 23.40 -18.74 -26.56
C GLU A 333 22.17 -18.69 -27.46
N ASP A 334 22.07 -19.60 -28.43
CA ASP A 334 21.00 -19.60 -29.42
C ASP A 334 19.60 -19.83 -28.80
N PRO A 335 19.39 -20.83 -27.90
CA PRO A 335 18.18 -20.92 -27.09
C PRO A 335 17.96 -19.68 -26.22
N VAL A 336 19.00 -19.14 -25.57
CA VAL A 336 18.87 -17.95 -24.71
C VAL A 336 18.31 -16.77 -25.51
N LEU A 337 18.83 -16.51 -26.71
CA LEU A 337 18.31 -15.47 -27.59
C LEU A 337 16.83 -15.68 -27.94
N ARG A 338 16.40 -16.92 -28.18
CA ARG A 338 15.03 -17.22 -28.60
C ARG A 338 14.01 -17.19 -27.47
N THR A 339 14.37 -17.70 -26.30
CA THR A 339 13.40 -18.01 -25.24
C THR A 339 13.56 -17.16 -23.98
N ALA A 340 14.66 -16.43 -23.81
CA ALA A 340 14.89 -15.62 -22.60
C ALA A 340 14.23 -14.23 -22.61
N GLY A 341 13.18 -14.02 -23.41
CA GLY A 341 12.32 -12.83 -23.31
C GLY A 341 13.01 -11.48 -23.49
N GLY A 342 14.13 -11.41 -24.22
CA GLY A 342 14.91 -10.18 -24.41
C GLY A 342 16.12 -10.03 -23.49
N LEU A 343 16.52 -11.06 -22.74
CA LEU A 343 17.76 -11.08 -21.94
C LEU A 343 19.04 -10.90 -22.78
N LEU A 344 19.00 -11.27 -24.05
CA LEU A 344 20.10 -11.08 -24.98
C LEU A 344 19.54 -10.50 -26.28
N SER A 345 20.11 -9.40 -26.77
CA SER A 345 19.70 -8.83 -28.04
C SER A 345 20.39 -9.51 -29.24
N PRO A 346 19.76 -9.52 -30.43
CA PRO A 346 20.39 -10.04 -31.64
C PRO A 346 21.71 -9.31 -31.98
N THR A 347 21.79 -8.01 -31.69
CA THR A 347 22.96 -7.17 -31.94
C THR A 347 24.15 -7.49 -31.02
N GLU A 348 23.88 -7.83 -29.76
CA GLU A 348 24.91 -8.24 -28.81
C GLU A 348 25.47 -9.61 -29.16
N LEU A 349 24.60 -10.54 -29.56
CA LEU A 349 25.04 -11.85 -30.03
C LEU A 349 25.87 -11.74 -31.33
N GLU A 350 25.49 -10.84 -32.24
CA GLU A 350 26.28 -10.55 -33.44
C GLU A 350 27.65 -9.97 -33.07
N THR A 351 27.72 -9.04 -32.12
CA THR A 351 28.99 -8.46 -31.64
C THR A 351 29.90 -9.54 -31.02
N MET A 352 29.32 -10.46 -30.24
CA MET A 352 30.03 -11.62 -29.70
C MET A 352 30.56 -12.53 -30.81
N TRP A 353 29.73 -12.80 -31.82
CA TRP A 353 30.07 -13.61 -32.98
C TRP A 353 31.21 -12.99 -33.80
N GLU A 354 31.11 -11.72 -34.19
CA GLU A 354 32.14 -11.01 -34.94
C GLU A 354 33.48 -10.99 -34.20
N THR A 355 33.45 -10.73 -32.89
CA THR A 355 34.65 -10.75 -32.03
C THR A 355 35.29 -12.13 -32.00
N ALA A 356 34.48 -13.19 -31.86
CA ALA A 356 34.97 -14.57 -31.84
C ALA A 356 35.60 -14.97 -33.17
N VAL A 357 34.90 -14.70 -34.27
CA VAL A 357 35.37 -15.01 -35.63
C VAL A 357 36.65 -14.26 -35.97
N ALA A 358 36.74 -12.97 -35.62
CA ALA A 358 37.95 -12.18 -35.82
C ALA A 358 39.14 -12.76 -35.03
N LYS A 359 38.91 -13.21 -33.79
CA LYS A 359 39.95 -13.82 -32.96
C LYS A 359 40.41 -15.18 -33.50
N VAL A 360 39.48 -16.06 -33.87
CA VAL A 360 39.78 -17.35 -34.50
C VAL A 360 40.55 -17.16 -35.80
N THR A 361 40.14 -16.19 -36.62
CA THR A 361 40.82 -15.87 -37.89
C THR A 361 42.26 -15.43 -37.64
N ALA A 362 42.49 -14.48 -36.73
CA ALA A 362 43.83 -14.01 -36.39
C ALA A 362 44.74 -15.13 -35.86
N VAL A 363 44.19 -16.00 -35.01
CA VAL A 363 44.90 -17.18 -34.48
C VAL A 363 45.27 -18.15 -35.61
N LEU A 364 44.32 -18.50 -36.47
CA LEU A 364 44.57 -19.42 -37.58
C LEU A 364 45.61 -18.86 -38.56
N GLU A 365 45.53 -17.58 -38.89
CA GLU A 365 46.52 -16.90 -39.75
C GLU A 365 47.93 -16.92 -39.14
N GLU A 366 48.05 -16.65 -37.83
CA GLU A 366 49.33 -16.72 -37.14
C GLU A 366 49.91 -18.14 -37.14
N GLN A 367 49.09 -19.16 -36.88
CA GLN A 367 49.56 -20.55 -36.80
C GLN A 367 49.91 -21.12 -38.19
N PHE A 368 49.13 -20.76 -39.22
CA PHE A 368 49.43 -21.12 -40.61
C PHE A 368 50.67 -20.42 -41.16
N SER A 369 51.04 -19.24 -40.65
CA SER A 369 52.29 -18.58 -41.01
C SER A 369 53.55 -19.28 -40.47
N LYS A 370 53.39 -20.12 -39.43
CA LYS A 370 54.48 -20.81 -38.71
C LYS A 370 54.56 -22.30 -39.05
N THR A 371 53.62 -22.84 -39.82
CA THR A 371 53.49 -24.29 -40.07
C THR A 371 53.77 -24.60 -41.53
N ASP A 372 54.87 -25.34 -41.79
CA ASP A 372 55.29 -25.74 -43.15
C ASP A 372 54.81 -27.16 -43.56
N SER A 373 54.08 -27.85 -42.69
CA SER A 373 53.60 -29.23 -42.93
C SER A 373 52.23 -29.25 -43.60
N ALA A 374 52.16 -29.74 -44.85
CA ALA A 374 50.92 -29.85 -45.63
C ALA A 374 49.88 -30.78 -44.97
N SER A 375 50.30 -31.83 -44.28
CA SER A 375 49.40 -32.75 -43.57
C SER A 375 48.72 -32.10 -42.36
N HIS A 376 49.43 -31.22 -41.64
CA HIS A 376 48.86 -30.48 -40.51
C HIS A 376 47.85 -29.42 -40.98
N LEU A 377 48.12 -28.77 -42.12
CA LEU A 377 47.20 -27.80 -42.72
C LEU A 377 45.88 -28.46 -43.17
N LEU A 378 45.93 -29.66 -43.74
CA LEU A 378 44.74 -30.43 -44.13
C LEU A 378 43.90 -30.84 -42.92
N LEU A 379 44.51 -31.34 -41.84
CA LEU A 379 43.79 -31.74 -40.63
C LEU A 379 43.02 -30.57 -40.00
N VAL A 380 43.66 -29.40 -39.90
CA VAL A 380 43.02 -28.19 -39.36
C VAL A 380 41.91 -27.70 -40.30
N LYS A 381 42.12 -27.75 -41.63
CA LYS A 381 41.10 -27.40 -42.64
C LYS A 381 39.86 -28.29 -42.50
N ASP A 382 40.03 -29.60 -42.35
CA ASP A 382 38.91 -30.53 -42.22
C ASP A 382 38.12 -30.26 -40.94
N TYR A 383 38.80 -29.99 -39.82
CA TYR A 383 38.13 -29.63 -38.57
C TYR A 383 37.41 -28.28 -38.65
N VAL A 384 37.97 -27.28 -39.31
CA VAL A 384 37.30 -25.99 -39.57
C VAL A 384 36.04 -26.17 -40.43
N MET A 385 36.05 -27.12 -41.37
CA MET A 385 34.86 -27.47 -42.15
C MET A 385 33.78 -28.17 -41.31
N PHE A 386 34.16 -29.06 -40.40
CA PHE A 386 33.22 -29.67 -39.44
C PHE A 386 32.63 -28.63 -38.49
N PHE A 387 33.46 -27.71 -37.98
CA PHE A 387 33.03 -26.58 -37.17
C PHE A 387 32.01 -25.70 -37.93
N GLY A 388 32.31 -25.33 -39.17
CA GLY A 388 31.43 -24.49 -39.99
C GLY A 388 30.10 -25.15 -40.37
N SER A 389 30.08 -26.48 -40.57
CA SER A 389 28.85 -27.24 -40.83
C SER A 389 28.00 -27.38 -39.56
N THR A 390 28.63 -27.68 -38.42
CA THR A 390 27.96 -27.72 -37.11
C THR A 390 27.24 -26.40 -36.85
N LEU A 391 27.95 -25.27 -36.92
CA LEU A 391 27.34 -23.96 -36.66
C LEU A 391 26.26 -23.57 -37.68
N ARG A 392 26.36 -24.03 -38.93
CA ARG A 392 25.31 -23.82 -39.94
C ARG A 392 23.99 -24.52 -39.56
N GLN A 393 24.07 -25.72 -38.98
CA GLN A 393 22.88 -26.44 -38.50
C GLN A 393 22.16 -25.66 -37.38
N TYR A 394 22.91 -24.92 -36.55
CA TYR A 394 22.38 -24.03 -35.50
C TYR A 394 22.13 -22.59 -35.98
N GLY A 395 22.08 -22.34 -37.31
CA GLY A 395 21.70 -21.05 -37.87
C GLY A 395 22.83 -20.03 -38.05
N TYR A 396 24.09 -20.38 -37.77
CA TYR A 396 25.27 -19.51 -37.88
C TYR A 396 26.03 -19.66 -39.22
N GLY A 397 25.35 -20.07 -40.30
CA GLY A 397 25.95 -20.27 -41.62
C GLY A 397 25.13 -19.70 -42.77
N GLY A 398 25.74 -18.81 -43.56
CA GLY A 398 25.09 -18.14 -44.68
C GLY A 398 24.67 -19.06 -45.84
N THR A 399 23.63 -18.59 -46.54
CA THR A 399 23.00 -19.05 -47.81
C THR A 399 22.01 -20.21 -47.75
N ASN A 400 21.05 -20.21 -46.83
CA ASN A 400 19.66 -20.53 -47.22
C ASN A 400 18.66 -19.98 -46.20
N SER A 401 18.27 -18.73 -46.42
CA SER A 401 17.22 -18.02 -45.72
C SER A 401 15.85 -18.54 -46.14
N ARG A 402 15.20 -19.35 -45.29
CA ARG A 402 13.75 -19.27 -45.12
C ARG A 402 13.51 -18.77 -43.70
N ASN A 403 13.13 -17.49 -43.60
CA ASN A 403 12.81 -16.72 -42.38
C ASN A 403 13.94 -15.87 -41.77
N LEU A 404 14.71 -15.16 -42.60
CA LEU A 404 15.62 -14.09 -42.14
C LEU A 404 15.30 -12.78 -42.86
N LYS A 405 14.47 -11.92 -42.24
CA LYS A 405 14.57 -10.48 -42.48
C LYS A 405 15.70 -9.98 -41.58
N GLN A 406 16.79 -9.58 -42.24
CA GLN A 406 17.91 -8.77 -41.74
C GLN A 406 18.90 -9.47 -40.78
N ARG A 407 19.94 -10.08 -41.35
CA ARG A 407 21.30 -10.09 -40.79
C ARG A 407 22.32 -10.02 -41.94
N PRO A 408 23.26 -9.07 -41.94
CA PRO A 408 24.45 -9.09 -42.79
C PRO A 408 25.67 -9.48 -41.94
N GLY A 409 26.01 -10.77 -41.94
CA GLY A 409 27.23 -11.28 -41.31
C GLY A 409 27.81 -12.38 -42.18
N GLN A 410 28.77 -12.04 -43.03
CA GLN A 410 29.49 -13.03 -43.83
C GLN A 410 30.54 -13.72 -42.96
N ILE A 411 30.58 -15.05 -43.00
CA ILE A 411 31.77 -15.81 -42.60
C ILE A 411 32.95 -15.24 -43.43
N PRO A 412 34.09 -14.87 -42.82
CA PRO A 412 35.22 -14.37 -43.59
C PRO A 412 35.65 -15.47 -44.57
N ARG A 413 35.49 -15.20 -45.86
CA ARG A 413 36.06 -16.04 -46.93
C ARG A 413 37.59 -16.00 -46.92
N ALA A 414 38.22 -15.11 -46.14
CA ALA A 414 39.65 -14.83 -46.17
C ALA A 414 40.57 -16.01 -45.76
N PRO A 415 40.27 -16.86 -44.75
CA PRO A 415 41.11 -18.00 -44.42
C PRO A 415 40.94 -19.15 -45.43
N LEU A 416 39.72 -19.34 -45.95
CA LEU A 416 39.40 -20.39 -46.93
C LEU A 416 39.98 -20.11 -48.33
N VAL A 417 40.06 -18.83 -48.73
CA VAL A 417 40.70 -18.42 -49.99
C VAL A 417 42.22 -18.64 -49.95
N ARG A 418 42.87 -18.48 -48.79
CA ARG A 418 44.29 -18.84 -48.65
C ARG A 418 44.55 -20.35 -48.57
N LEU A 419 43.63 -21.14 -48.01
CA LEU A 419 43.69 -22.60 -48.05
C LEU A 419 43.51 -23.15 -49.48
N SER A 420 42.66 -22.51 -50.31
CA SER A 420 42.59 -22.80 -51.75
C SER A 420 43.83 -22.34 -52.52
N ALA A 421 44.49 -21.26 -52.10
CA ALA A 421 45.76 -20.81 -52.68
C ALA A 421 46.97 -21.65 -52.24
N ALA A 422 46.86 -22.43 -51.16
CA ALA A 422 47.85 -23.42 -50.75
C ALA A 422 47.73 -24.73 -51.56
N ASP A 423 46.51 -25.13 -51.96
CA ASP A 423 46.28 -26.23 -52.91
C ASP A 423 47.02 -26.00 -54.25
N ASN A 424 47.05 -24.76 -54.74
CA ASN A 424 47.78 -24.39 -55.97
C ASN A 424 49.30 -24.26 -55.80
N ARG A 425 49.83 -24.36 -54.57
CA ARG A 425 51.29 -24.39 -54.33
C ARG A 425 51.87 -25.79 -54.12
N TYR A 426 51.01 -26.79 -53.90
CA TYR A 426 51.43 -28.19 -53.70
C TYR A 426 50.76 -29.19 -54.67
N SER A 427 49.89 -28.73 -55.58
CA SER A 427 49.52 -29.45 -56.80
C SER A 427 50.37 -28.99 -57.98
N CYS A 428 51.64 -29.40 -57.99
CA CYS A 428 52.48 -29.60 -59.16
C CYS A 428 53.65 -30.50 -58.76
#